data_AF-A0A0T2MKT2-F1
#
_entry.id   AF-A0A0T2MKT2-F1
#
_cell.length_a   1.000
_cell.length_b   1.000
_cell.length_c   1.000
_cell.angle_alpha   90.00
_cell.angle_beta   90.00
_cell.angle_gamma   90.00
#
_symmetry.space_group_name_H-M   'P 1'
#
loop_
_entity.id
_entity.type
_entity.pdbx_description
1 polymer ?
#
loop_
_entity_poly.entity_id
_entity_poly.type
_entity_poly.pdbx_seq_one_letter_code
_entity_poly.pdbx_strand_id
1 'polypeptide(L)'
;MSLQKLARELDETARQTASMLEGITEALDLLADKNLSKDATINEAVQMIVTALQGQDRIEQRCHNMALAVRQFALLPSNAPDSVYDEIWSSLTLDELRVPALSGIAAHQSHGDVDLF
;
A
#
# COMPACT_ATOMS: atom_id res chain seq x y z
N MET A 1 2.45 -19.11 -10.33
CA MET A 1 1.45 -18.30 -9.55
C MET A 1 0.17 -18.13 -10.33
N SER A 2 -0.93 -18.67 -9.80
CA SER A 2 -2.26 -18.59 -10.42
C SER A 2 -2.89 -17.20 -10.29
N LEU A 3 -3.95 -16.94 -11.07
CA LEU A 3 -4.86 -15.80 -10.91
C LEU A 3 -5.32 -15.56 -9.46
N GLN A 4 -5.25 -16.57 -8.58
CA GLN A 4 -5.58 -16.44 -7.17
C GLN A 4 -4.61 -15.52 -6.44
N LYS A 5 -3.33 -15.48 -6.83
CA LYS A 5 -2.36 -14.55 -6.24
C LYS A 5 -2.64 -13.11 -6.70
N LEU A 6 -3.00 -12.90 -7.96
CA LEU A 6 -3.49 -11.59 -8.42
C LEU A 6 -4.75 -11.15 -7.66
N ALA A 7 -5.71 -12.06 -7.47
CA ALA A 7 -6.92 -11.76 -6.69
C ALA A 7 -6.58 -11.33 -5.25
N ARG A 8 -5.64 -12.03 -4.58
CA ARG A 8 -5.19 -11.67 -3.24
C ARG A 8 -4.49 -10.30 -3.19
N GLU A 9 -3.70 -9.95 -4.20
CA GLU A 9 -3.08 -8.63 -4.29
C GLU A 9 -4.12 -7.50 -4.47
N LEU A 10 -5.17 -7.76 -5.24
CA LEU A 10 -6.28 -6.83 -5.41
C LEU A 10 -7.08 -6.66 -4.12
N ASP A 11 -7.36 -7.76 -3.39
CA ASP A 11 -8.03 -7.71 -2.09
C ASP A 11 -7.22 -6.89 -1.08
N GLU A 12 -5.90 -7.09 -1.04
CA GLU A 12 -5.03 -6.34 -0.14
C GLU A 12 -4.93 -4.87 -0.53
N THR A 13 -4.90 -4.56 -1.83
CA THR A 13 -4.96 -3.18 -2.32
C THR A 13 -6.25 -2.49 -1.88
N ALA A 14 -7.39 -3.18 -1.98
CA ALA A 14 -8.67 -2.65 -1.53
C ALA A 14 -8.70 -2.39 -0.02
N ARG A 15 -8.17 -3.32 0.78
CA ARG A 15 -8.04 -3.19 2.23
C ARG A 15 -7.19 -1.98 2.62
N GLN A 16 -5.99 -1.85 2.05
CA GLN A 16 -5.07 -0.75 2.36
C GLN A 16 -5.66 0.61 1.97
N THR A 17 -6.36 0.67 0.83
CA THR A 17 -7.05 1.90 0.40
C THR A 17 -8.15 2.31 1.38
N ALA A 18 -8.90 1.35 1.92
CA ALA A 18 -9.93 1.61 2.93
C ALA A 18 -9.31 2.15 4.23
N SER A 19 -8.27 1.50 4.74
CA SER A 19 -7.56 1.94 5.96
C SER A 19 -6.97 3.34 5.82
N MET A 20 -6.44 3.69 4.64
CA MET A 20 -5.96 5.03 4.36
C MET A 20 -7.09 6.08 4.43
N LEU A 21 -8.25 5.78 3.85
CA LEU A 21 -9.41 6.69 3.88
C LEU A 21 -9.90 6.91 5.31
N GLU A 22 -9.91 5.87 6.14
CA GLU A 22 -10.23 5.96 7.57
C GLU A 22 -9.26 6.92 8.28
N GLY A 23 -7.95 6.73 8.13
CA GLY A 23 -6.95 7.60 8.76
C GLY A 23 -7.01 9.06 8.31
N ILE A 24 -7.33 9.33 7.03
CA ILE A 24 -7.57 10.69 6.53
C ILE A 24 -8.85 11.27 7.15
N THR A 25 -9.92 10.48 7.25
CA THR A 25 -11.20 10.91 7.81
C THR A 25 -11.05 11.29 9.28
N GLU A 26 -10.37 10.46 10.07
CA GLU A 26 -10.08 10.75 11.48
C GLU A 26 -9.22 12.01 11.65
N ALA A 27 -8.20 12.20 10.80
CA ALA A 27 -7.38 13.41 10.82
C ALA A 27 -8.19 14.68 10.49
N LEU A 28 -9.13 14.58 9.53
CA LEU A 28 -10.03 15.68 9.19
C LEU A 28 -11.03 15.99 10.31
N ASP A 29 -11.57 14.97 10.97
CA ASP A 29 -12.46 15.13 12.13
C ASP A 29 -11.74 15.82 13.29
N LEU A 30 -10.49 15.43 13.57
CA LEU A 30 -9.63 16.11 14.54
C LEU A 30 -9.43 17.58 14.17
N LEU A 31 -9.10 17.89 12.90
CA LEU A 31 -8.90 19.27 12.47
C LEU A 31 -10.20 20.11 12.44
N ALA A 32 -11.37 19.47 12.33
CA ALA A 32 -12.65 20.13 12.26
C ALA A 32 -13.21 20.56 13.63
N ASP A 33 -12.67 20.05 14.74
CA ASP A 33 -13.12 20.40 16.09
C ASP A 33 -12.75 21.86 16.45
N LYS A 34 -13.79 22.70 16.53
CA LYS A 34 -13.69 24.15 16.77
C LYS A 34 -13.29 24.50 18.22
N ASN A 35 -13.26 23.53 19.13
CA ASN A 35 -12.87 23.74 20.53
C ASN A 35 -11.38 23.47 20.79
N LEU A 36 -10.58 23.19 19.75
CA LEU A 36 -9.17 22.86 19.91
C LEU A 36 -8.31 24.08 20.25
N SER A 37 -7.62 23.97 21.38
CA SER A 37 -6.52 24.84 21.78
C SER A 37 -5.18 24.19 21.36
N LYS A 38 -4.57 24.72 20.30
CA LYS A 38 -3.12 24.69 20.00
C LYS A 38 -2.47 23.38 19.50
N ASP A 39 -1.39 23.59 18.74
CA ASP A 39 -0.32 22.74 18.17
C ASP A 39 -0.34 21.21 18.33
N ALA A 40 -0.64 20.63 19.49
CA ALA A 40 -0.49 19.19 19.71
C ALA A 40 -1.45 18.35 18.84
N THR A 41 -2.72 18.75 18.76
CA THR A 41 -3.72 18.08 17.92
C THR A 41 -3.47 18.28 16.42
N ILE A 42 -2.88 19.42 16.05
CA ILE A 42 -2.44 19.67 14.66
C ILE A 42 -1.29 18.73 14.31
N ASN A 43 -0.30 18.58 15.20
CA ASN A 43 0.81 17.65 14.99
C ASN A 43 0.33 16.19 14.88
N GLU A 44 -0.66 15.81 15.69
CA GLU A 44 -1.29 14.48 15.61
C GLU A 44 -1.99 14.27 14.26
N ALA A 45 -2.85 15.20 13.84
CA ALA A 45 -3.52 15.12 12.55
C ALA A 45 -2.52 15.13 11.37
N VAL A 46 -1.46 15.92 11.44
CA VAL A 46 -0.35 15.91 10.46
C VAL A 46 0.30 14.53 10.41
N GLN A 47 0.58 13.91 11.55
CA GLN A 47 1.16 12.57 11.61
C GLN A 47 0.25 11.50 11.00
N MET A 48 -1.06 11.60 11.24
CA MET A 48 -2.06 10.70 10.64
C MET A 48 -2.12 10.86 9.12
N ILE A 49 -2.14 12.10 8.61
CA ILE A 49 -2.11 12.39 7.18
C ILE A 49 -0.81 11.89 6.54
N VAL A 50 0.35 12.12 7.18
CA VAL A 50 1.64 11.61 6.71
C VAL A 50 1.62 10.10 6.60
N THR A 51 1.07 9.41 7.59
CA THR A 51 0.94 7.94 7.58
C THR A 51 0.03 7.47 6.45
N ALA A 52 -1.10 8.14 6.23
CA ALA A 52 -2.01 7.84 5.12
C ALA A 52 -1.33 8.07 3.76
N LEU A 53 -0.57 9.15 3.58
CA LEU A 53 0.20 9.42 2.36
C LEU A 53 1.24 8.32 2.08
N GLN A 54 1.87 7.79 3.13
CA GLN A 54 2.79 6.65 2.98
C GLN A 54 2.06 5.37 2.57
N GLY A 55 0.85 5.14 3.11
CA GLY A 55 -0.04 4.07 2.66
C GLY A 55 -0.38 4.21 1.17
N GLN A 56 -0.70 5.42 0.71
CA GLN A 56 -0.99 5.69 -0.70
C GLN A 56 0.17 5.38 -1.62
N ASP A 57 1.39 5.80 -1.26
CA ASP A 57 2.59 5.53 -2.05
C ASP A 57 2.81 4.00 -2.21
N ARG A 58 2.57 3.21 -1.15
CA ARG A 58 2.64 1.74 -1.22
C ARG A 58 1.55 1.14 -2.12
N ILE A 59 0.33 1.65 -2.04
CA ILE A 59 -0.78 1.23 -2.92
C ILE A 59 -0.44 1.48 -4.39
N GLU A 60 0.14 2.65 -4.71
CA GLU A 60 0.55 3.00 -6.07
C GLU A 60 1.61 2.01 -6.59
N GLN A 61 2.64 1.72 -5.80
CA GLN A 61 3.68 0.76 -6.16
C GLN A 61 3.12 -0.66 -6.37
N ARG A 62 2.24 -1.14 -5.48
CA ARG A 62 1.58 -2.45 -5.61
C ARG A 62 0.74 -2.53 -6.89
N CYS A 63 -0.03 -1.48 -7.18
CA CYS A 63 -0.79 -1.37 -8.43
C CYS A 63 0.13 -1.43 -9.65
N HIS A 64 1.26 -0.73 -9.61
CA HIS A 64 2.24 -0.74 -10.69
C HIS A 64 2.83 -2.15 -10.92
N ASN A 65 3.23 -2.81 -9.83
CA ASN A 65 3.78 -4.18 -9.84
C ASN A 65 2.77 -5.19 -10.39
N MET A 66 1.52 -5.16 -9.93
CA MET A 66 0.45 -5.99 -10.48
C MET A 66 0.25 -5.76 -11.98
N ALA A 67 0.23 -4.50 -12.42
CA ALA A 67 0.06 -4.18 -13.82
C ALA A 67 1.24 -4.69 -14.68
N LEU A 68 2.47 -4.63 -14.16
CA LEU A 68 3.65 -5.20 -14.81
C LEU A 68 3.54 -6.71 -14.95
N ALA A 69 3.20 -7.41 -13.85
CA ALA A 69 3.03 -8.85 -13.83
C ALA A 69 1.95 -9.32 -14.81
N VAL A 70 0.77 -8.68 -14.80
CA VAL A 70 -0.33 -9.01 -15.71
C VAL A 70 0.06 -8.83 -17.18
N ARG A 71 0.80 -7.77 -17.51
CA ARG A 71 1.32 -7.58 -18.87
C ARG A 71 2.27 -8.71 -19.27
N GLN A 72 3.13 -9.17 -18.37
CA GLN A 72 4.03 -10.29 -18.64
C GLN A 72 3.26 -11.62 -18.78
N PHE A 73 2.24 -11.87 -17.95
CA PHE A 73 1.38 -13.06 -18.10
C PHE A 73 0.65 -13.10 -19.44
N ALA A 74 0.18 -11.96 -19.93
CA ALA A 74 -0.51 -11.87 -21.22
C ALA A 74 0.40 -12.24 -22.42
N LEU A 75 1.72 -12.19 -22.24
CA LEU A 75 2.71 -12.57 -23.27
C LEU A 75 3.13 -14.04 -23.18
N LEU A 76 2.75 -14.76 -22.12
CA LEU A 76 3.14 -16.15 -21.95
C LEU A 76 2.35 -17.06 -22.90
N PRO A 77 3.00 -18.10 -23.48
CA PRO A 77 2.29 -19.10 -24.26
C PRO A 77 1.31 -19.87 -23.38
N SER A 78 0.24 -20.41 -23.97
CA SER A 78 -0.82 -21.13 -23.24
C SER A 78 -0.35 -22.42 -22.54
N ASN A 79 0.86 -22.90 -22.84
CA ASN A 79 1.49 -24.05 -22.20
C ASN A 79 2.65 -23.65 -21.27
N ALA A 80 2.80 -22.37 -20.93
CA ALA A 80 3.82 -21.91 -20.00
C ALA A 80 3.67 -22.64 -18.65
N PRO A 81 4.76 -23.18 -18.07
CA PRO A 81 4.69 -23.82 -16.77
C PRO A 81 4.46 -22.78 -15.66
N ASP A 82 3.79 -23.20 -14.58
CA ASP A 82 3.47 -22.35 -13.43
C ASP A 82 4.70 -21.65 -12.81
N SER A 83 5.88 -22.27 -12.94
CA SER A 83 7.15 -21.73 -12.45
C SER A 83 7.54 -20.41 -13.10
N VAL A 84 7.16 -20.17 -14.37
CA VAL A 84 7.45 -18.90 -15.06
C VAL A 84 6.59 -17.77 -14.49
N TYR A 85 5.35 -18.08 -14.11
CA TYR A 85 4.51 -17.14 -13.38
C TYR A 85 5.12 -16.85 -12.00
N ASP A 86 5.59 -17.87 -11.27
CA ASP A 86 6.27 -17.68 -9.97
C ASP A 86 7.52 -16.79 -10.08
N GLU A 87 8.31 -16.96 -11.13
CA GLU A 87 9.50 -16.14 -11.38
C GLU A 87 9.14 -14.67 -11.61
N ILE A 88 8.17 -14.39 -12.48
CA ILE A 88 7.67 -13.02 -12.75
C ILE A 88 7.29 -12.31 -11.46
N TRP A 89 6.53 -12.98 -10.58
CA TRP A 89 6.12 -12.38 -9.32
C TRP A 89 7.27 -12.19 -8.35
N SER A 90 8.18 -13.16 -8.24
CA SER A 90 9.36 -13.03 -7.37
C SER A 90 10.33 -11.93 -7.80
N SER A 91 10.20 -11.44 -9.04
CA SER A 91 10.99 -10.33 -9.57
C SER A 91 10.44 -8.95 -9.22
N LEU A 92 9.21 -8.87 -8.71
CA LEU A 92 8.60 -7.60 -8.31
C LEU A 92 9.16 -7.17 -6.96
N THR A 93 9.42 -5.87 -6.82
CA THR A 93 9.97 -5.28 -5.60
C THR A 93 9.07 -4.16 -5.10
N LEU A 94 8.87 -4.09 -3.79
CA LEU A 94 8.30 -2.91 -3.14
C LEU A 94 9.46 -2.03 -2.67
N ASP A 95 9.55 -0.83 -3.23
CA ASP A 95 10.62 0.09 -2.91
C ASP A 95 10.25 0.93 -1.67
N GLU A 96 11.25 1.36 -0.91
CA GLU A 96 11.00 2.28 0.19
C GLU A 96 10.41 3.61 -0.34
N LEU A 97 9.53 4.20 0.47
CA LEU A 97 8.67 5.34 0.14
C LEU A 97 9.35 6.44 -0.70
N ARG A 98 8.59 7.05 -1.61
CA ARG A 98 9.07 8.08 -2.55
C ARG A 98 9.64 9.33 -1.86
N VAL A 99 9.26 9.56 -0.60
CA VAL A 99 9.82 10.62 0.25
C VAL A 99 10.77 9.99 1.28
N PRO A 100 12.10 10.08 1.11
CA PRO A 100 13.06 9.42 1.99
C PRO A 100 12.96 9.86 3.46
N ALA A 101 12.62 11.12 3.70
CA ALA A 101 12.42 11.67 5.06
C ALA A 101 11.20 11.06 5.79
N LEU A 102 10.34 10.36 5.06
CA LEU A 102 9.14 9.69 5.56
C LEU A 102 9.32 8.16 5.62
N SER A 103 10.46 7.63 5.18
CA SER A 103 10.76 6.19 5.28
C SER A 103 10.81 5.73 6.75
N GLY A 104 10.25 4.56 7.05
CA GLY A 104 10.29 3.93 8.39
C GLY A 104 9.24 4.39 9.41
N ILE A 105 8.50 5.49 9.15
CA ILE A 105 7.49 6.03 10.07
C ILE A 105 6.25 5.12 10.14
N ALA A 106 5.71 4.69 8.99
CA ALA A 106 4.63 3.69 8.94
C ALA A 106 5.10 2.24 9.11
N ALA A 107 6.41 1.96 9.05
CA ALA A 107 6.95 0.61 9.19
C ALA A 107 6.74 0.01 10.60
N HIS A 108 6.35 0.84 11.58
CA HIS A 108 6.13 0.43 12.97
C HIS A 108 4.66 0.19 13.33
N GLN A 109 3.72 0.20 12.37
CA GLN A 109 2.36 -0.26 12.66
C GLN A 109 2.35 -1.78 12.86
N SER A 110 2.44 -2.16 14.13
CA SER A 110 2.22 -3.51 14.63
C SER A 110 0.77 -3.91 14.39
N HIS A 111 0.49 -4.57 13.27
CA HIS A 111 -0.53 -5.61 13.20
C HIS A 111 -0.30 -6.50 11.98
N GLY A 112 0.42 -7.62 12.20
CA GLY A 112 0.12 -8.94 11.65
C GLY A 112 -0.01 -9.17 10.14
N ASP A 113 0.14 -8.18 9.27
CA ASP A 113 -0.10 -8.35 7.84
C ASP A 113 1.17 -8.73 7.07
N VAL A 114 0.94 -9.68 6.18
CA VAL A 114 1.92 -10.39 5.37
C VAL A 114 2.64 -9.38 4.47
N ASP A 115 3.97 -9.34 4.53
CA ASP A 115 4.80 -8.82 3.44
C ASP A 115 4.45 -9.62 2.18
N LEU A 116 3.57 -9.04 1.36
CA LEU A 116 3.19 -9.63 0.09
C LEU A 116 4.16 -9.12 -0.97
N PHE A 117 5.12 -10.04 -1.23
CA PHE A 117 6.32 -10.04 -2.06
C PHE A 117 7.47 -9.18 -1.57
#